data_AF-A0A2E5WZT5-F1
#
_entry.id   AF-A0A2E5WZT5-F1
#
_cell.length_a   1.000
_cell.length_b   1.000
_cell.length_c   1.000
_cell.angle_alpha   90.00
_cell.angle_beta   90.00
_cell.angle_gamma   90.00
#
_symmetry.space_group_name_H-M   'P 1'
#
loop_
_entity.id
_entity.type
_entity.pdbx_description
1 polymer ?
#
loop_
_entity_poly.entity_id
_entity_poly.type
_entity_poly.pdbx_seq_one_letter_code
_entity_poly.pdbx_strand_id
1 'polypeptide(L)'
;MSDSGIEFLSQLITPNTCGIVWLTDDLLDYETPGAYEVNYLLNGSLTRSLAEKDHEDKFSTNFFLGDSFGKPFFVAHTVIKSKDDFKLVYEPLNVATPFMREGSQVYILNRSKNTANINVLKELKNKHKNVTFEHLTI
;
A
#
# COMPACT_ATOMS: atom_id res chain seq x y z
N MET A 1 15.87 7.65 15.47
CA MET A 1 14.80 7.69 14.45
C MET A 1 13.51 7.57 15.22
N SER A 2 12.65 8.58 15.18
CA SER A 2 11.55 8.72 16.14
C SER A 2 10.47 7.65 15.94
N ASP A 3 10.02 7.04 17.05
CA ASP A 3 8.85 6.15 17.15
C ASP A 3 7.53 6.76 16.63
N SER A 4 7.56 8.02 16.16
CA SER A 4 6.41 8.79 15.68
C SER A 4 5.72 8.23 14.44
N GLY A 5 6.46 7.52 13.56
CA GLY A 5 5.90 6.97 12.33
C GLY A 5 4.91 5.84 12.58
N ILE A 6 5.27 4.88 13.44
CA ILE A 6 4.40 3.77 13.85
C ILE A 6 3.23 4.28 14.70
N GLU A 7 3.49 5.17 15.66
CA GLU A 7 2.42 5.74 16.49
C GLU A 7 1.38 6.45 15.64
N PHE A 8 1.81 7.23 14.64
CA PHE A 8 0.88 7.92 13.75
C PHE A 8 0.13 6.95 12.84
N LEU A 9 0.81 5.94 12.28
CA LEU A 9 0.20 4.98 11.36
C LEU A 9 -0.81 4.09 12.10
N SER A 10 -0.47 3.60 13.29
CA SER A 10 -1.36 2.79 14.14
C SER A 10 -2.60 3.56 14.61
N GLN A 11 -2.50 4.87 14.83
CA GLN A 11 -3.65 5.72 15.16
C GLN A 11 -4.61 5.92 13.98
N LEU A 12 -4.13 5.80 12.75
CA LEU A 12 -4.94 5.95 11.53
C LEU A 12 -5.61 4.65 11.10
N ILE A 13 -5.04 3.48 11.41
CA ILE A 13 -5.70 2.21 11.10
C ILE A 13 -6.89 2.01 12.05
N THR A 14 -8.09 2.00 11.47
CA THR A 14 -9.36 1.75 12.18
C THR A 14 -9.96 0.40 11.77
N PRO A 15 -11.00 -0.10 12.44
CA PRO A 15 -11.72 -1.30 12.02
C PRO A 15 -12.36 -1.22 10.62
N ASN A 16 -12.43 -0.03 10.02
CA ASN A 16 -12.93 0.20 8.66
C ASN A 16 -11.81 0.29 7.62
N THR A 17 -10.56 0.41 8.06
CA THR A 17 -9.39 0.44 7.18
C THR A 17 -9.09 -0.97 6.69
N CYS A 18 -9.24 -1.21 5.39
CA CYS A 18 -9.04 -2.54 4.80
C CYS A 18 -7.70 -2.69 4.07
N GLY A 19 -6.96 -1.61 3.85
CA GLY A 19 -5.60 -1.73 3.32
C GLY A 19 -4.90 -0.43 2.97
N ILE A 20 -3.70 -0.58 2.43
CA ILE A 20 -2.82 0.48 1.95
C ILE A 20 -2.46 0.23 0.48
N VAL A 21 -2.58 1.27 -0.35
CA VAL A 21 -1.92 1.35 -1.65
C VAL A 21 -0.62 2.11 -1.47
N TRP A 22 0.51 1.45 -1.75
CA TRP A 22 1.84 2.00 -1.57
C TRP A 22 2.50 2.20 -2.93
N LEU A 23 2.77 3.46 -3.27
CA LEU A 23 3.36 3.84 -4.56
C LEU A 23 4.79 4.31 -4.33
N THR A 24 5.74 3.76 -5.07
CA THR A 24 7.17 4.10 -4.97
C THR A 24 7.77 4.34 -6.35
N ASP A 25 8.91 5.03 -6.42
CA ASP A 25 9.65 5.16 -7.68
C ASP A 25 10.55 3.94 -7.93
N ASP A 26 10.86 3.14 -6.91
CA ASP A 26 11.80 2.02 -6.94
C ASP A 26 11.23 0.75 -6.30
N LEU A 27 11.87 -0.39 -6.60
CA LEU A 27 11.51 -1.69 -6.03
C LEU A 27 11.63 -1.66 -4.51
N LEU A 28 10.81 -2.46 -3.82
CA LEU A 28 10.88 -2.59 -2.38
C LEU A 28 12.24 -3.13 -1.92
N ASP A 29 12.78 -2.48 -0.91
CA ASP A 29 13.94 -2.88 -0.14
C ASP A 29 13.74 -2.45 1.34
N TYR A 30 14.75 -2.71 2.17
CA TYR A 30 14.70 -2.37 3.59
C TYR A 30 14.72 -0.86 3.86
N GLU A 31 15.22 -0.06 2.91
CA GLU A 31 15.36 1.40 3.02
C GLU A 31 14.17 2.14 2.41
N THR A 32 13.21 1.42 1.84
CA THR A 32 12.07 2.03 1.16
C THR A 32 11.25 2.85 2.17
N PRO A 33 10.94 4.13 1.88
CA PRO A 33 10.21 4.97 2.82
C PRO A 33 8.83 4.40 3.18
N GLY A 34 8.63 4.08 4.46
CA GLY A 34 7.42 3.42 4.97
C GLY A 34 7.57 1.90 5.18
N ALA A 35 8.71 1.29 4.83
CA ALA A 35 8.93 -0.15 4.97
C ALA A 35 8.83 -0.62 6.42
N TYR A 36 9.35 0.17 7.37
CA TYR A 36 9.30 -0.18 8.78
C TYR A 36 7.85 -0.22 9.31
N GLU A 37 7.08 0.83 9.04
CA GLU A 37 5.68 0.95 9.46
C GLU A 37 4.79 -0.10 8.80
N VAL A 38 4.97 -0.31 7.49
CA VAL A 38 4.23 -1.33 6.73
C VAL A 38 4.59 -2.73 7.22
N ASN A 39 5.87 -3.00 7.51
CA ASN A 39 6.29 -4.30 8.03
C ASN A 39 5.70 -4.59 9.41
N TYR A 40 5.57 -3.57 10.26
CA TYR A 40 4.89 -3.68 11.54
C TYR A 40 3.42 -4.10 11.36
N LEU A 41 2.68 -3.43 10.46
CA LEU A 41 1.29 -3.82 10.13
C LEU A 41 1.17 -5.23 9.55
N LEU A 42 2.19 -5.67 8.82
CA LEU A 42 2.23 -6.98 8.18
C LEU A 42 2.86 -8.07 9.06
N ASN A 43 3.11 -7.81 10.34
CA ASN A 43 3.71 -8.76 11.28
C ASN A 43 5.01 -9.39 10.75
N GLY A 44 5.89 -8.60 10.13
CA GLY A 44 7.18 -9.07 9.61
C GLY A 44 7.14 -9.70 8.21
N SER A 45 5.95 -9.83 7.59
CA SER A 45 5.81 -10.51 6.29
C SER A 45 6.55 -9.80 5.15
N LEU A 46 6.69 -8.47 5.23
CA LEU A 46 7.47 -7.71 4.24
C LEU A 46 8.95 -8.06 4.35
N THR A 47 9.54 -8.00 5.54
CA THR A 47 10.95 -8.37 5.77
C THR A 47 11.25 -9.79 5.31
N ARG A 48 10.34 -10.73 5.60
CA ARG A 48 10.47 -12.12 5.14
C ARG A 48 10.47 -12.21 3.61
N SER A 49 9.54 -11.53 2.95
CA SER A 49 9.49 -11.51 1.48
C SER A 49 10.74 -10.89 0.86
N LEU A 50 11.31 -9.85 1.47
CA LEU A 50 12.54 -9.22 1.00
C LEU A 50 13.75 -10.15 1.16
N ALA A 51 13.84 -10.89 2.27
CA ALA A 51 14.93 -11.85 2.52
C ALA A 51 14.87 -13.07 1.57
N GLU A 52 13.65 -13.52 1.22
CA GLU A 52 13.45 -14.61 0.26
C GLU A 52 13.76 -14.18 -1.20
N LYS A 53 13.79 -12.87 -1.49
CA LYS A 53 13.99 -12.26 -2.82
C LYS A 53 15.44 -11.97 -3.19
N ASP A 54 16.42 -12.39 -2.38
CA ASP A 54 17.84 -12.32 -2.76
C ASP A 54 18.19 -13.24 -3.96
N HIS A 55 17.22 -14.00 -4.47
CA HIS A 55 17.31 -14.81 -5.68
C HIS A 55 16.29 -14.33 -6.75
N GLU A 56 16.77 -13.50 -7.69
CA GLU A 56 16.24 -13.21 -9.04
C GLU A 56 14.86 -12.55 -9.24
N ASP A 57 13.89 -12.65 -8.33
CA ASP A 57 12.51 -12.20 -8.59
C ASP A 57 12.12 -10.90 -7.86
N LYS A 58 12.56 -9.75 -8.40
CA LYS A 58 12.08 -8.42 -7.96
C LYS A 58 10.89 -7.95 -8.80
N PHE A 59 9.72 -7.88 -8.17
CA PHE A 59 8.47 -7.48 -8.85
C PHE A 59 8.17 -5.98 -8.70
N SER A 60 7.70 -5.38 -9.80
CA SER A 60 7.16 -4.01 -9.83
C SER A 60 5.83 -3.87 -9.10
N THR A 61 5.10 -4.98 -8.91
CA THR A 61 3.87 -5.05 -8.12
C THR A 61 4.03 -6.09 -7.02
N ASN A 62 3.61 -5.77 -5.80
CA ASN A 62 3.61 -6.72 -4.69
C ASN A 62 2.26 -6.64 -3.97
N PHE A 63 1.75 -7.78 -3.53
CA PHE A 63 0.53 -7.86 -2.76
C PHE A 63 0.79 -8.62 -1.47
N PHE A 64 0.52 -7.97 -0.35
CA PHE A 64 0.63 -8.58 0.98
C PHE A 64 -0.75 -8.62 1.61
N LEU A 65 -1.05 -9.74 2.28
CA LEU A 65 -2.28 -9.92 3.03
C LEU A 65 -1.92 -10.22 4.49
N GLY A 66 -2.47 -9.42 5.39
CA GLY A 66 -2.40 -9.59 6.84
C GLY A 66 -3.79 -9.54 7.45
N ASP A 67 -3.82 -9.32 8.76
CA ASP A 67 -5.04 -9.14 9.55
C ASP A 67 -4.95 -7.84 10.36
N SER A 68 -6.07 -7.13 10.46
CA SER A 68 -6.24 -5.96 11.32
C SER A 68 -7.64 -5.99 11.92
N PHE A 69 -7.75 -5.87 13.25
CA PHE A 69 -9.02 -5.97 13.99
C PHE A 69 -9.84 -7.24 13.65
N GLY A 70 -9.18 -8.38 13.37
CA GLY A 70 -9.85 -9.64 13.02
C GLY A 70 -10.47 -9.64 11.62
N LYS A 71 -10.01 -8.73 10.74
CA LYS A 71 -10.44 -8.62 9.35
C LYS A 71 -9.22 -8.65 8.42
N PRO A 72 -9.38 -9.15 7.18
CA PRO A 72 -8.32 -9.07 6.18
C PRO A 72 -7.86 -7.64 5.95
N PHE A 73 -6.55 -7.42 5.98
CA PHE A 73 -5.90 -6.14 5.71
C PHE A 73 -4.85 -6.33 4.62
N PHE A 74 -4.94 -5.56 3.52
CA PHE A 74 -3.99 -5.70 2.41
C PHE A 74 -2.99 -4.55 2.34
N VAL A 75 -1.82 -4.83 1.78
CA VAL A 75 -0.88 -3.81 1.30
C VAL A 75 -0.56 -4.11 -0.16
N ALA A 76 -1.00 -3.24 -1.05
CA ALA A 76 -0.77 -3.29 -2.48
C ALA A 76 0.33 -2.31 -2.85
N HIS A 77 1.52 -2.81 -3.17
CA HIS A 77 2.64 -1.99 -3.59
C HIS A 77 2.77 -1.96 -5.11
N THR A 78 3.11 -0.80 -5.67
CA THR A 78 3.39 -0.62 -7.11
C THR A 78 4.51 0.38 -7.35
N VAL A 79 5.48 -0.01 -8.16
CA VAL A 79 6.55 0.87 -8.68
C VAL A 79 6.02 1.68 -9.84
N ILE A 80 6.15 3.00 -9.76
CA ILE A 80 5.74 3.96 -10.77
C ILE A 80 6.99 4.62 -11.35
N LYS A 81 7.50 4.11 -12.48
CA LYS A 81 8.65 4.71 -13.18
C LYS A 81 8.23 5.84 -14.11
N SER A 82 7.00 5.81 -14.57
CA SER A 82 6.38 6.76 -15.49
C SER A 82 4.89 6.92 -15.17
N LYS A 83 4.27 7.97 -15.72
CA LYS A 83 2.83 8.23 -15.54
C LYS A 83 1.96 7.04 -15.96
N ASP A 84 2.35 6.34 -17.02
CA ASP A 84 1.60 5.23 -17.59
C ASP A 84 1.63 3.98 -16.70
N ASP A 85 2.62 3.85 -15.81
CA ASP A 85 2.74 2.74 -14.87
C ASP A 85 1.67 2.78 -13.78
N PHE A 86 0.98 3.91 -13.59
CA PHE A 86 -0.12 4.01 -12.63
C PHE A 86 -1.24 3.01 -12.92
N LYS A 87 -1.39 2.56 -14.17
CA LYS A 87 -2.35 1.50 -14.51
C LYS A 87 -2.05 0.15 -13.85
N LEU A 88 -0.80 -0.09 -13.44
CA LEU A 88 -0.39 -1.32 -12.76
C LEU A 88 -1.02 -1.43 -11.37
N VAL A 89 -1.42 -0.31 -10.76
CA VAL A 89 -2.09 -0.27 -9.45
C VAL A 89 -3.44 -1.00 -9.48
N TYR A 90 -4.08 -1.12 -10.65
CA TYR A 90 -5.41 -1.71 -10.76
C TYR A 90 -5.41 -3.23 -10.54
N GLU A 91 -4.35 -3.93 -10.92
CA GLU A 91 -4.25 -5.38 -10.75
C GLU A 91 -4.29 -5.81 -9.27
N PRO A 92 -3.40 -5.31 -8.38
CA PRO A 92 -3.46 -5.67 -6.97
C PRO A 92 -4.73 -5.14 -6.28
N LEU A 93 -5.33 -4.04 -6.75
CA LEU A 93 -6.63 -3.58 -6.25
C LEU A 93 -7.81 -4.48 -6.66
N ASN A 94 -7.76 -5.05 -7.86
CA ASN A 94 -8.74 -6.06 -8.26
C ASN A 94 -8.62 -7.31 -7.37
N VAL A 95 -7.39 -7.74 -7.05
CA VAL A 95 -7.14 -8.83 -6.09
C VAL A 95 -7.70 -8.48 -4.71
N ALA A 96 -7.59 -7.22 -4.28
CA ALA A 96 -8.11 -6.78 -2.98
C ALA A 96 -9.63 -6.56 -2.93
N THR A 97 -10.33 -6.54 -4.07
CA THR A 97 -11.76 -6.22 -4.13
C THR A 97 -12.63 -7.07 -3.19
N PRO A 98 -12.42 -8.39 -3.01
CA PRO A 98 -13.18 -9.19 -2.05
C PRO A 98 -13.05 -8.74 -0.59
N PHE A 99 -11.97 -8.02 -0.24
CA PHE A 99 -11.71 -7.51 1.10
C PHE A 99 -12.22 -6.08 1.29
N MET A 100 -12.54 -5.38 0.19
CA MET A 100 -13.10 -4.03 0.19
C MET A 100 -14.63 -4.06 0.29
N ARG A 101 -15.15 -4.03 1.52
CA ARG A 101 -16.59 -3.92 1.76
C ARG A 101 -17.08 -2.49 1.54
N GLU A 102 -18.38 -2.31 1.38
CA GLU A 102 -18.99 -0.98 1.32
C GLU A 102 -18.61 -0.14 2.56
N GLY A 103 -18.18 1.09 2.33
CA GLY A 103 -17.71 1.99 3.39
C GLY A 103 -16.31 1.69 3.92
N SER A 104 -15.59 0.74 3.30
CA SER A 104 -14.19 0.48 3.66
C SER A 104 -13.29 1.65 3.28
N GLN A 105 -12.23 1.84 4.06
CA GLN A 105 -11.23 2.87 3.85
C GLN A 105 -9.92 2.23 3.38
N VAL A 106 -9.32 2.83 2.35
CA VAL A 106 -8.00 2.46 1.83
C VAL A 106 -7.10 3.68 1.87
N TYR A 107 -5.95 3.55 2.53
CA TYR A 107 -4.95 4.60 2.59
C TYR A 107 -4.02 4.55 1.37
N ILE A 108 -3.56 5.70 0.93
CA ILE A 108 -2.58 5.85 -0.15
C ILE A 108 -1.30 6.38 0.46
N LEU A 109 -0.31 5.52 0.61
CA LEU A 109 1.05 5.88 0.94
C LEU A 109 1.79 6.20 -0.36
N ASN A 110 1.76 7.47 -0.78
CA ASN A 110 2.38 7.89 -2.02
C ASN A 110 3.80 8.40 -1.80
N ARG A 111 4.79 7.57 -2.14
CA ARG A 111 6.21 7.90 -2.12
C ARG A 111 6.83 8.02 -3.51
N SER A 112 6.01 7.92 -4.57
CA SER A 112 6.50 8.07 -5.95
C SER A 112 6.34 9.52 -6.42
N LYS A 113 7.43 10.11 -6.88
CA LYS A 113 7.46 11.44 -7.50
C LYS A 113 6.82 11.43 -8.89
N ASN A 114 6.78 10.27 -9.54
CA ASN A 114 6.24 10.09 -10.89
C ASN A 114 4.70 10.16 -10.95
N THR A 115 4.04 10.32 -9.80
CA THR A 115 2.58 10.54 -9.71
C THR A 115 2.17 12.01 -9.66
N ALA A 116 3.11 12.97 -9.70
CA ALA A 116 2.82 14.40 -9.53
C ALA A 116 1.73 14.96 -10.47
N ASN A 117 1.62 14.39 -11.67
CA ASN A 117 0.63 14.80 -12.68
C ASN A 117 -0.60 13.87 -12.74
N ILE A 118 -0.83 13.09 -11.68
CA ILE A 118 -1.94 12.15 -11.55
C ILE A 118 -2.76 12.53 -10.32
N ASN A 119 -4.07 12.72 -10.52
CA ASN A 119 -4.99 12.81 -9.40
C ASN A 119 -5.32 11.40 -8.90
N VAL A 120 -4.41 10.83 -8.08
CA VAL A 120 -4.49 9.44 -7.61
C VAL A 120 -5.84 9.13 -6.97
N LEU A 121 -6.33 10.02 -6.10
CA LEU A 121 -7.63 9.86 -5.44
C LEU A 121 -8.78 9.76 -6.45
N LYS A 122 -8.81 10.64 -7.45
CA LYS A 122 -9.85 10.64 -8.48
C LYS A 122 -9.80 9.35 -9.30
N GLU A 123 -8.62 8.92 -9.71
CA GLU A 123 -8.45 7.70 -10.50
C GLU A 123 -8.92 6.45 -9.75
N LEU A 124 -8.55 6.31 -8.47
CA LEU A 124 -8.94 5.16 -7.66
C LEU A 124 -10.45 5.15 -7.35
N LYS A 125 -11.02 6.31 -6.97
CA LYS A 125 -12.46 6.45 -6.70
C LYS A 125 -13.33 6.15 -7.93
N ASN A 126 -12.86 6.48 -9.13
CA ASN A 126 -13.60 6.20 -10.36
C ASN A 126 -13.80 4.69 -10.59
N LYS A 127 -12.83 3.86 -10.19
CA LYS A 127 -12.90 2.40 -10.33
C LYS A 127 -13.55 1.70 -9.14
N HIS A 128 -13.38 2.23 -7.91
CA HIS A 128 -13.89 1.62 -6.68
C HIS A 128 -14.80 2.60 -5.93
N LYS A 129 -16.04 2.77 -6.42
CA LYS A 129 -16.98 3.81 -5.94
C LYS A 129 -17.45 3.63 -4.50
N ASN A 130 -17.40 2.41 -3.97
CA ASN A 130 -17.91 2.07 -2.63
C ASN A 130 -16.81 2.08 -1.56
N VAL A 131 -15.61 2.55 -1.92
CA VAL A 131 -14.42 2.58 -1.08
C VAL A 131 -13.96 4.02 -0.92
N THR A 132 -13.66 4.40 0.32
CA THR A 132 -13.07 5.70 0.63
C THR A 132 -11.56 5.60 0.49
N PHE A 133 -10.97 6.43 -0.37
CA PHE A 133 -9.53 6.58 -0.48
C PHE A 133 -9.06 7.88 0.17
N GLU A 134 -7.97 7.80 0.94
CA GLU A 134 -7.35 8.92 1.64
C GLU A 134 -5.82 8.86 1.56
N HIS A 135 -5.16 10.01 1.54
CA HIS A 135 -3.70 10.05 1.59
C HIS A 135 -3.19 9.80 2.99
N LEU A 136 -2.15 8.97 3.08
CA LEU A 136 -1.41 8.72 4.31
C LEU A 136 -0.15 9.59 4.30
N THR A 137 -0.09 10.55 5.22
CA THR A 137 1.04 11.49 5.35
C THR A 137 1.87 11.08 6.55
N ILE A 138 2.94 10.32 6.31
CA ILE A 138 3.95 9.96 7.31
C ILE A 138 5.32 10.49 6.92
#